data_AF-A0A7Z9JGF0-F1
#
_entry.id   AF-A0A7Z9JGF0-F1
#
_cell.length_a   1.000
_cell.length_b   1.000
_cell.length_c   1.000
_cell.angle_alpha   90.00
_cell.angle_beta   90.00
_cell.angle_gamma   90.00
#
_symmetry.space_group_name_H-M   'P 1'
#
loop_
_entity.id
_entity.type
_entity.pdbx_description
1 polymer ?
#
loop_
_entity_poly.entity_id
_entity_poly.type
_entity_poly.pdbx_seq_one_letter_code
_entity_poly.pdbx_strand_id
1 'polypeptide(L)'
;QSESFLSGASFQETTKVLTEAALKGAVDQLTGLKENVLLGHLVPCGTGFKPYQTMRVKYLVEPLPSDEDDDISMLEKATKRAEELGAQAGGPTVQVPNTSTPVEAS
;
A
#
# COMPACT_ATOMS: atom_id res chain seq x y z
N GLN A 1 -13.25 35.02 -13.42
CA GLN A 1 -14.32 34.00 -13.42
C GLN A 1 -13.62 32.64 -13.40
N SER A 2 -14.04 31.69 -12.56
CA SER A 2 -13.40 30.37 -12.50
C SER A 2 -13.82 29.53 -13.72
N GLU A 3 -12.91 28.74 -14.28
CA GLU A 3 -13.20 27.85 -15.43
C GLU A 3 -14.17 26.71 -15.06
N SER A 4 -14.15 26.29 -13.78
CA SER A 4 -15.09 25.32 -13.22
C SER A 4 -16.33 26.06 -12.71
N PHE A 5 -17.50 25.71 -13.26
CA PHE A 5 -18.76 26.27 -12.78
C PHE A 5 -19.10 25.76 -11.37
N LEU A 6 -18.66 24.56 -11.00
CA LEU A 6 -18.89 24.00 -9.67
C LEU A 6 -18.07 24.76 -8.60
N SER A 7 -16.82 25.10 -8.91
CA SER A 7 -15.99 25.97 -8.09
C SER A 7 -16.50 27.42 -8.06
N GLY A 8 -16.99 27.93 -9.20
CA GLY A 8 -17.57 29.27 -9.30
C GLY A 8 -18.84 29.44 -8.47
N ALA A 9 -19.78 28.50 -8.59
CA ALA A 9 -21.10 28.57 -7.96
C ALA A 9 -21.07 28.40 -6.42
N SER A 10 -19.98 27.90 -5.87
CA SER A 10 -19.86 27.52 -4.46
C SER A 10 -19.34 28.63 -3.53
N PHE A 11 -19.09 29.85 -4.04
CA PHE A 11 -18.76 30.99 -3.17
C PHE A 11 -19.95 31.94 -3.04
N GLN A 12 -20.42 32.49 -4.17
CA GLN A 12 -21.57 33.40 -4.27
C GLN A 12 -22.21 33.27 -5.67
N GLU A 13 -23.35 33.94 -5.88
CA GLU A 13 -24.07 33.99 -7.18
C GLU A 13 -24.48 32.61 -7.76
N THR A 14 -24.71 31.62 -6.90
CA THR A 14 -24.96 30.20 -7.28
C THR A 14 -26.02 30.06 -8.37
N THR A 15 -27.18 30.71 -8.24
CA THR A 15 -28.28 30.61 -9.22
C THR A 15 -27.86 31.09 -10.61
N LYS A 16 -27.15 32.22 -10.67
CA LYS A 16 -26.71 32.82 -11.94
C LYS A 16 -25.67 31.93 -12.63
N VAL A 17 -24.66 31.47 -11.88
CA VAL A 17 -23.59 30.62 -12.40
C VAL A 17 -24.13 29.28 -12.91
N LEU A 18 -25.03 28.63 -12.15
CA LEU A 18 -25.63 27.37 -12.58
C LEU A 18 -26.56 27.53 -13.78
N THR A 19 -27.31 28.63 -13.85
CA THR A 19 -28.19 28.91 -15.00
C THR A 19 -27.38 29.13 -16.28
N GLU A 20 -26.32 29.94 -16.22
CA GLU A 20 -25.44 30.15 -17.37
C GLU A 20 -24.74 28.86 -17.82
N ALA A 21 -24.29 28.03 -16.88
CA ALA A 21 -23.67 26.74 -17.18
C ALA A 21 -24.67 25.76 -17.83
N ALA A 22 -25.90 25.68 -17.33
CA ALA A 22 -26.95 24.83 -17.89
C ALA A 22 -27.35 25.26 -19.30
N LEU A 23 -27.49 26.58 -19.53
CA LEU A 23 -27.79 27.13 -20.86
C LEU A 23 -26.68 26.85 -21.88
N LYS A 24 -25.42 26.85 -21.44
CA LYS A 24 -24.25 26.56 -22.28
C LYS A 24 -23.97 25.06 -22.43
N GLY A 25 -24.65 24.19 -21.68
CA GLY A 25 -24.32 22.76 -21.60
C GLY A 25 -22.90 22.51 -21.10
N ALA A 26 -22.40 23.35 -20.19
CA ALA A 26 -21.02 23.29 -19.72
C ALA A 26 -20.76 22.00 -18.91
N VAL A 27 -19.57 21.41 -19.11
CA VAL A 27 -19.12 20.21 -18.39
C VAL A 27 -17.90 20.59 -17.55
N ASP A 28 -17.91 20.16 -16.28
CA ASP A 28 -16.81 20.40 -15.35
C ASP A 28 -15.80 19.25 -15.42
N GLN A 29 -14.55 19.55 -15.72
CA GLN A 29 -13.49 18.55 -15.90
C GLN A 29 -12.81 18.15 -14.59
N LEU A 30 -13.24 18.71 -13.46
CA LEU A 30 -12.77 18.38 -12.12
C LEU A 30 -11.25 18.49 -11.92
N THR A 31 -10.61 19.50 -12.51
CA THR A 31 -9.14 19.62 -12.51
C THR A 31 -8.58 20.38 -11.31
N GLY A 32 -9.40 21.17 -10.64
CA GLY A 32 -9.04 22.07 -9.55
C GLY A 32 -9.31 21.49 -8.17
N LEU A 33 -8.93 22.27 -7.16
CA LEU A 33 -9.02 21.82 -5.77
C LEU A 33 -10.47 21.78 -5.27
N LYS A 34 -11.22 22.86 -5.47
CA LYS A 34 -12.48 23.09 -4.76
C LYS A 34 -13.60 22.19 -5.29
N GLU A 35 -13.71 21.98 -6.59
CA GLU A 35 -14.62 20.99 -7.18
C GLU A 35 -14.39 19.57 -6.64
N ASN A 36 -13.13 19.13 -6.49
CA ASN A 36 -12.81 17.80 -5.97
C ASN A 36 -13.11 17.70 -4.47
N VAL A 37 -12.87 18.77 -3.71
CA VAL A 37 -13.29 18.85 -2.30
C VAL A 37 -14.81 18.73 -2.17
N LEU A 38 -15.57 19.47 -3.00
CA LEU A 38 -17.04 19.48 -2.96
C LEU A 38 -17.64 18.10 -3.29
N LEU A 39 -17.02 17.35 -4.21
CA LEU A 39 -17.47 16.02 -4.62
C LEU A 39 -16.91 14.89 -3.74
N GLY A 40 -15.96 15.18 -2.85
CA GLY A 40 -15.28 14.16 -2.04
C GLY A 40 -14.29 13.29 -2.84
N HIS A 41 -13.82 13.78 -3.98
CA HIS A 41 -12.75 13.14 -4.75
C HIS A 41 -11.38 13.45 -4.16
N LEU A 42 -10.38 12.63 -4.52
CA LEU A 42 -9.00 12.91 -4.15
C LEU A 42 -8.56 14.24 -4.78
N VAL A 43 -8.22 15.19 -3.92
CA VAL A 43 -7.80 16.52 -4.34
C VAL A 43 -6.46 16.47 -5.10
N PRO A 44 -6.28 17.27 -6.16
CA PRO A 44 -5.04 17.34 -6.90
C PRO A 44 -4.00 18.19 -6.13
N CYS A 45 -3.62 17.76 -4.93
CA CYS A 45 -2.54 18.35 -4.14
C CYS A 45 -1.87 17.29 -3.26
N GLY A 46 -0.59 17.50 -2.94
CA GLY A 46 0.18 16.57 -2.11
C GLY A 46 0.22 15.14 -2.70
N THR A 47 -0.14 14.14 -1.90
CA THR A 47 -0.25 12.73 -2.32
C THR A 47 -1.28 12.50 -3.42
N GLY A 48 -2.20 13.45 -3.61
CA GLY A 48 -3.19 13.43 -4.67
C GLY A 48 -2.68 13.85 -6.04
N PHE A 49 -1.43 14.32 -6.21
CA PHE A 49 -0.90 14.53 -7.56
C PHE A 49 -0.61 13.20 -8.27
N LYS A 50 -0.94 13.15 -9.56
CA LYS A 50 -0.74 11.97 -10.43
C LYS A 50 0.66 11.34 -10.32
N PRO A 51 1.78 12.08 -10.31
CA PRO A 51 3.11 11.48 -10.21
C PRO A 51 3.31 10.68 -8.92
N TYR A 52 2.79 11.18 -7.79
CA TYR A 52 2.88 10.48 -6.50
C TYR A 52 1.98 9.23 -6.48
N GLN A 53 0.81 9.27 -7.12
CA GLN A 53 -0.06 8.10 -7.24
C GLN A 53 0.58 6.97 -8.09
N THR A 54 1.36 7.35 -9.11
CA THR A 54 2.02 6.39 -10.01
C THR A 54 3.43 6.00 -9.56
N MET A 55 3.93 6.59 -8.47
CA MET A 55 5.28 6.35 -8.00
C MET A 55 5.46 4.87 -7.62
N ARG A 56 6.57 4.27 -8.06
CA ARG A 56 6.98 2.91 -7.71
C ARG A 56 8.27 2.97 -6.93
N VAL A 57 8.42 2.07 -5.97
CA VAL A 57 9.65 1.93 -5.19
C VAL A 57 10.73 1.38 -6.11
N LYS A 58 11.85 2.09 -6.23
CA LYS A 58 13.04 1.61 -6.91
C LYS A 58 13.99 1.03 -5.87
N TYR A 59 14.16 -0.28 -5.90
CA TYR A 59 15.19 -0.95 -5.11
C TYR A 59 16.56 -0.57 -5.67
N LEU A 60 17.43 -0.02 -4.81
CA LEU A 60 18.80 0.36 -5.18
C LEU A 60 19.80 -0.78 -4.93
N VAL A 61 19.38 -1.78 -4.15
CA VAL A 61 20.14 -2.98 -3.80
C VAL A 61 19.15 -4.14 -3.78
N GLU A 62 19.62 -5.36 -4.01
CA GLU A 62 18.83 -6.56 -3.75
C GLU A 62 18.31 -6.52 -2.30
N PRO A 63 17.01 -6.79 -2.09
CA PRO A 63 16.48 -6.86 -0.73
C PRO A 63 17.29 -7.88 0.05
N LEU A 64 17.63 -7.54 1.30
CA LEU A 64 18.24 -8.50 2.20
C LEU A 64 17.33 -9.73 2.26
N PRO A 65 17.89 -10.96 2.30
CA PRO A 65 17.10 -12.15 2.57
C PRO A 65 16.30 -11.89 3.84
N SER A 66 15.00 -12.18 3.79
CA SER A 66 14.17 -12.06 4.97
C SER A 66 14.55 -13.16 5.95
N ASP A 67 14.33 -12.94 7.26
CA ASP A 67 14.57 -13.98 8.27
C ASP A 67 13.77 -15.27 7.93
N GLU A 68 12.63 -15.13 7.25
CA GLU A 68 11.81 -16.25 6.75
C GLU A 68 12.53 -17.07 5.66
N ASP A 69 13.31 -16.44 4.78
CA ASP A 69 14.08 -17.13 3.72
C ASP A 69 15.21 -17.98 4.34
N ASP A 70 15.84 -17.47 5.40
CA ASP A 70 16.88 -18.19 6.14
C ASP A 70 16.30 -19.41 6.87
N ASP A 71 15.14 -19.24 7.53
CA ASP A 71 14.41 -20.32 8.21
C ASP A 71 14.01 -21.44 7.24
N ILE A 72 13.47 -21.10 6.07
CA ILE A 72 13.13 -22.06 5.02
C ILE A 72 14.38 -22.82 4.58
N SER A 73 15.50 -22.12 4.36
CA SER A 73 16.75 -22.75 3.94
C SER A 73 17.31 -23.71 5.00
N MET A 74 17.18 -23.35 6.28
CA MET A 74 17.62 -24.20 7.39
C MET A 74 16.72 -25.43 7.53
N LEU A 75 15.40 -25.24 7.39
CA LEU A 75 14.44 -26.33 7.46
C LEU A 75 14.64 -27.33 6.32
N GLU A 76 14.89 -26.86 5.09
CA GLU A 76 15.17 -27.72 3.94
C GLU A 76 16.46 -28.54 4.15
N LYS A 77 17.54 -27.90 4.62
CA LYS A 77 18.81 -28.58 4.96
C LYS A 77 18.63 -29.62 6.06
N ALA A 78 17.86 -29.29 7.10
CA ALA A 78 17.56 -30.20 8.21
C ALA A 78 16.75 -31.41 7.74
N THR A 79 15.73 -31.16 6.90
CA THR A 79 14.87 -32.21 6.33
C THR A 79 15.68 -33.19 5.49
N LYS A 80 16.51 -32.67 4.56
CA LYS A 80 17.37 -33.50 3.72
C LYS A 80 18.35 -34.35 4.54
N ARG A 81 18.96 -33.79 5.58
CA ARG A 81 19.85 -34.52 6.48
C ARG A 81 19.13 -35.63 7.24
N ALA A 82 17.88 -35.39 7.65
CA ALA A 82 17.07 -36.40 8.31
C ALA A 82 16.70 -37.55 7.35
N GLU A 83 16.34 -37.23 6.10
CA GLU A 83 16.05 -38.22 5.05
C GLU A 83 17.28 -39.08 4.71
N GLU A 84 18.46 -38.48 4.59
CA GLU A 84 19.73 -39.20 4.36
C GLU A 84 20.06 -40.18 5.51
N LEU A 85 19.63 -39.88 6.74
CA LEU A 85 19.74 -40.74 7.91
C LEU A 85 18.61 -41.79 8.00
N GLY A 86 17.72 -41.83 7.00
CA GLY A 86 16.64 -42.82 6.89
C GLY A 86 15.31 -42.42 7.55
N ALA A 87 15.11 -41.16 7.92
CA ALA A 87 13.83 -40.69 8.45
C ALA A 87 12.74 -40.72 7.35
N GLN A 88 11.58 -41.29 7.66
CA GLN A 88 10.40 -41.27 6.79
C GLN A 88 9.36 -40.27 7.31
N ALA A 89 8.67 -39.58 6.40
CA ALA A 89 7.61 -38.61 6.68
C ALA A 89 6.39 -39.28 7.34
N GLY A 90 6.47 -39.53 8.64
CA GLY A 90 5.45 -40.24 9.42
C GLY A 90 5.96 -40.95 10.68
N GLY A 91 7.27 -40.94 10.96
CA GLY A 91 7.84 -41.49 12.20
C GLY A 91 7.54 -40.65 13.46
N PRO A 92 7.61 -41.25 14.67
CA PRO A 92 7.28 -40.57 15.92
C PRO A 92 8.20 -39.37 16.15
N THR A 93 7.61 -38.21 16.41
CA THR A 93 8.32 -36.97 16.72
C THR A 93 9.19 -37.17 17.96
N VAL A 94 10.51 -37.18 17.79
CA VAL A 94 11.45 -37.13 18.91
C VAL A 94 11.38 -35.72 19.49
N GLN A 95 10.63 -35.54 20.57
CA GLN A 95 10.67 -34.30 21.34
C GLN A 95 12.06 -34.19 21.96
N VAL A 96 12.85 -33.23 21.47
CA VAL A 96 14.10 -32.83 22.10
C VAL A 96 13.78 -32.23 23.47
N PRO A 97 14.37 -32.72 24.57
CA PRO A 97 14.15 -32.14 25.89
C PRO A 97 14.61 -30.68 25.89
N ASN A 98 13.72 -29.77 26.29
CA ASN A 98 14.06 -28.37 26.51
C ASN A 98 15.22 -28.27 27.52
N THR A 99 16.45 -28.07 27.02
CA THR A 99 17.53 -27.55 27.85
C THR A 99 17.29 -26.05 28.00
N SER A 100 16.49 -25.69 29.00
CA SER A 100 16.44 -24.34 29.55
C SER A 100 17.87 -23.94 29.92
N THR A 101 18.51 -23.13 29.08
CA THR A 101 19.70 -22.39 29.49
C THR A 101 19.22 -21.27 30.41
N PRO A 102 19.65 -21.21 31.69
CA PRO A 102 19.44 -20.00 32.47
C PRO A 102 20.43 -18.97 31.93
N VAL A 103 19.91 -17.89 31.34
CA VAL A 103 20.72 -16.71 31.03
C VAL A 103 21.05 -16.06 32.38
N GLU A 104 22.26 -16.26 32.88
CA GLU A 104 22.79 -15.53 34.03
C GLU A 104 22.86 -14.04 33.68
N ALA A 105 22.11 -13.24 34.43
CA ALA A 105 22.24 -11.80 34.45
C ALA A 105 23.51 -11.40 35.24
N SER A 106 24.35 -10.58 34.63
CA SER A 106 25.34 -9.74 35.30
C SER A 106 25.55 -8.47 34.48
#